data_AF-A0A0F3GJM1-F1
#
_entry.id   AF-A0A0F3GJM1-F1
#
_cell.length_a   1.000
_cell.length_b   1.000
_cell.length_c   1.000
_cell.angle_alpha   90.00
_cell.angle_beta   90.00
_cell.angle_gamma   90.00
#
_symmetry.space_group_name_H-M   'P 1'
#
loop_
_entity.id
_entity.type
_entity.pdbx_description
1 polymer ?
#
loop_
_entity_poly.entity_id
_entity_poly.type
_entity_poly.pdbx_seq_one_letter_code
_entity_poly.pdbx_strand_id
1 'polypeptide(L)'
;MGDLHYALSGGKRQRLLANLSDAGIDCCDKQQAVREYFRNHYMDRLFIFIVGRFDDRQIRRYIELEGVECLDAALGCGRGVVLVHGHFGPVHMPLTVLARCGFKIKQLGLPSDQGLSWV
;
A
#
# COMPACT_ATOMS: atom_id res chain seq x y z
N MET A 1 5.27 -16.41 -8.45
CA MET A 1 6.34 -15.90 -7.55
C MET A 1 5.91 -15.86 -6.08
N GLY A 2 4.77 -15.23 -5.73
CA GLY A 2 4.32 -15.17 -4.32
C GLY A 2 4.16 -16.52 -3.61
N ASP A 3 3.47 -17.49 -4.23
CA ASP A 3 3.27 -18.82 -3.64
C ASP A 3 4.58 -19.60 -3.44
N LEU A 4 5.53 -19.46 -4.37
CA LEU A 4 6.86 -20.06 -4.26
C LEU A 4 7.63 -19.43 -3.10
N HIS A 5 7.60 -18.10 -2.98
CA HIS A 5 8.24 -17.39 -1.88
C HIS A 5 7.62 -17.78 -0.52
N TYR A 6 6.29 -17.92 -0.46
CA TYR A 6 5.59 -18.42 0.72
C TYR A 6 6.07 -19.83 1.11
N ALA A 7 6.19 -20.75 0.15
CA ALA A 7 6.62 -22.11 0.43
C ALA A 7 8.06 -22.19 0.97
N LEU A 8 8.95 -21.33 0.49
CA LEU A 8 10.39 -21.35 0.83
C LEU A 8 10.75 -20.50 2.06
N SER A 9 9.97 -19.49 2.42
CA SER A 9 10.32 -18.52 3.48
C SER A 9 9.63 -18.80 4.83
N GLY A 10 9.97 -19.94 5.44
CA GLY A 10 9.42 -20.38 6.74
C GLY A 10 9.57 -19.35 7.87
N GLY A 11 10.77 -18.78 8.05
CA GLY A 11 11.02 -17.79 9.10
C GLY A 11 10.23 -16.48 8.92
N LYS A 12 10.10 -16.00 7.68
CA LYS A 12 9.30 -14.79 7.38
C LYS A 12 7.81 -15.04 7.62
N ARG A 13 7.31 -16.22 7.25
CA ARG A 13 5.92 -16.62 7.55
C ARG A 13 5.64 -16.59 9.04
N GLN A 14 6.49 -17.19 9.87
CA GLN A 14 6.30 -17.20 11.32
C GLN A 14 6.26 -15.79 11.92
N ARG A 15 7.13 -14.89 11.47
CA ARG A 15 7.11 -13.49 11.91
C ARG A 15 5.82 -12.77 11.52
N LEU A 16 5.32 -12.97 10.30
CA LEU A 16 4.06 -12.36 9.87
C LEU A 16 2.87 -12.90 10.66
N LEU A 17 2.85 -14.20 10.99
CA LEU A 17 1.82 -14.79 11.85
C LEU A 17 1.88 -14.24 13.29
N ALA A 18 3.08 -14.02 13.83
CA ALA A 18 3.28 -13.39 15.13
C ALA A 18 2.75 -11.94 15.10
N ASN A 19 3.15 -11.14 14.11
CA ASN A 19 2.66 -9.76 13.95
C ASN A 19 1.14 -9.67 13.89
N LEU A 20 0.46 -10.61 13.21
CA LEU A 20 -1.01 -10.64 13.17
C LEU A 20 -1.61 -10.94 14.56
N SER A 21 -0.98 -11.83 15.33
CA SER A 21 -1.39 -12.14 16.71
C SER A 21 -1.15 -10.95 17.63
N ASP A 22 0.00 -10.29 17.53
CA ASP A 22 0.36 -9.12 18.33
C ASP A 22 -0.55 -7.92 18.04
N ALA A 23 -1.04 -7.81 16.80
CA ALA A 23 -2.05 -6.83 16.40
C ALA A 23 -3.49 -7.20 16.84
N GLY A 24 -3.69 -8.33 17.52
CA GLY A 24 -4.99 -8.80 17.98
C GLY A 24 -5.91 -9.33 16.88
N ILE A 25 -5.36 -9.68 15.70
CA ILE A 25 -6.15 -10.17 14.56
C ILE A 25 -6.23 -11.69 14.63
N ASP A 26 -7.09 -12.21 15.50
CA ASP A 26 -7.24 -13.66 15.75
C ASP A 26 -8.42 -14.31 15.03
N CYS A 27 -9.38 -13.52 14.53
CA CYS A 27 -10.65 -14.00 14.00
C CYS A 27 -10.59 -14.54 12.56
N CYS A 28 -9.44 -14.44 11.89
CA CYS A 28 -9.30 -14.82 10.48
C CYS A 28 -8.36 -16.02 10.30
N ASP A 29 -8.43 -16.65 9.11
CA ASP A 29 -7.40 -17.61 8.69
C ASP A 29 -6.08 -16.87 8.44
N LYS A 30 -5.25 -16.80 9.49
CA LYS A 30 -3.94 -16.15 9.45
C LYS A 30 -3.00 -16.78 8.40
N GLN A 31 -3.11 -18.08 8.14
CA GLN A 31 -2.24 -18.74 7.14
C GLN A 31 -2.62 -18.26 5.74
N GLN A 32 -3.93 -18.21 5.45
CA GLN A 32 -4.43 -17.67 4.20
C GLN A 32 -4.04 -16.19 4.05
N ALA A 33 -4.23 -15.38 5.08
CA ALA A 33 -3.86 -13.96 5.06
C ALA A 33 -2.36 -13.74 4.78
N VAL A 34 -1.49 -14.53 5.44
CA VAL A 34 -0.04 -14.46 5.18
C VAL A 34 0.27 -14.91 3.76
N ARG A 35 -0.35 -15.98 3.25
CA ARG A 35 -0.15 -16.41 1.86
C ARG A 35 -0.54 -15.32 0.85
N GLU A 36 -1.68 -14.66 1.06
CA GLU A 36 -2.11 -13.54 0.23
C GLU A 36 -1.18 -12.33 0.34
N TYR A 37 -0.60 -12.06 1.52
CA TYR A 37 0.46 -11.05 1.65
C TYR A 37 1.64 -11.35 0.71
N PHE A 38 2.12 -12.60 0.63
CA PHE A 38 3.21 -12.94 -0.28
C PHE A 38 2.82 -12.74 -1.75
N ARG A 39 1.57 -12.97 -2.12
CA ARG A 39 1.06 -12.69 -3.49
C ARG A 39 1.02 -11.18 -3.75
N ASN A 40 0.42 -10.42 -2.84
CA ASN A 40 0.27 -8.98 -2.93
C ASN A 40 1.61 -8.25 -2.91
N HIS A 41 2.60 -8.73 -2.17
CA HIS A 41 3.94 -8.15 -2.12
C HIS A 41 4.61 -8.08 -3.50
N TYR A 42 4.45 -9.13 -4.31
CA TYR A 42 4.96 -9.13 -5.68
C TYR A 42 4.12 -8.23 -6.60
N MET A 43 2.80 -8.17 -6.40
CA MET A 43 1.96 -7.24 -7.16
C MET A 43 2.37 -5.79 -6.90
N ASP A 44 2.56 -5.39 -5.64
CA ASP A 44 3.04 -4.05 -5.27
C ASP A 44 4.39 -3.73 -5.92
N ARG A 45 5.38 -4.65 -5.83
CA ARG A 45 6.70 -4.45 -6.47
C ARG A 45 6.62 -4.30 -7.99
N LEU A 46 5.73 -5.02 -8.65
CA LEU A 46 5.57 -4.93 -10.11
C LEU A 46 4.69 -3.75 -10.52
N PHE A 47 3.86 -3.24 -9.61
CA PHE A 47 2.90 -2.17 -9.90
C PHE A 47 3.60 -0.88 -10.35
N ILE A 48 4.80 -0.60 -9.85
CA ILE A 48 5.59 0.57 -10.25
C ILE A 48 5.84 0.65 -11.76
N PHE A 49 5.90 -0.48 -12.47
CA PHE A 49 6.11 -0.53 -13.91
C PHE A 49 4.84 -0.20 -14.72
N ILE A 50 3.66 -0.28 -14.10
CA ILE A 50 2.37 -0.01 -14.77
C ILE A 50 1.69 1.25 -14.27
N VAL A 51 2.02 1.75 -13.08
CA VAL A 51 1.34 2.89 -12.45
C VAL A 51 1.37 4.16 -13.32
N GLY A 52 2.45 4.40 -14.05
CA GLY A 52 2.54 5.54 -14.97
C GLY A 52 1.55 5.50 -16.14
N ARG A 53 1.01 4.31 -16.45
CA ARG A 53 0.02 4.09 -17.53
C ARG A 53 -1.43 4.24 -17.05
N PHE A 54 -1.68 4.48 -15.75
CA PHE A 54 -3.01 4.81 -15.26
C PHE A 54 -3.33 6.26 -15.64
N ASP A 55 -4.16 6.41 -16.65
CA ASP A 55 -4.84 7.64 -17.02
C ASP A 55 -6.21 7.76 -16.33
N ASP A 56 -6.86 8.90 -16.52
CA ASP A 56 -8.11 9.24 -15.85
C ASP A 56 -9.22 8.19 -16.10
N ARG A 57 -9.19 7.49 -17.23
CA ARG A 57 -10.15 6.44 -17.56
C ARG A 57 -9.93 5.19 -16.72
N GLN A 58 -8.68 4.72 -16.54
CA GLN A 58 -8.45 3.53 -15.69
C GLN A 58 -8.70 3.88 -14.22
N ILE A 59 -8.34 5.09 -13.79
CA ILE A 59 -8.61 5.54 -12.41
C ILE A 59 -10.10 5.49 -12.13
N ARG A 60 -10.94 6.12 -12.96
CA ARG A 60 -12.40 6.09 -12.80
C ARG A 60 -13.01 4.69 -12.88
N ARG A 61 -12.34 3.74 -13.56
CA ARG A 61 -12.84 2.37 -13.72
C ARG A 61 -12.52 1.47 -12.53
N TYR A 62 -11.35 1.65 -11.91
CA TYR A 62 -10.82 0.70 -10.93
C TYR A 62 -10.67 1.26 -9.53
N ILE A 63 -10.74 2.58 -9.36
CA ILE A 63 -10.43 3.23 -8.09
C ILE A 63 -11.65 4.00 -7.60
N GLU A 64 -11.99 3.75 -6.35
CA GLU A 64 -12.91 4.55 -5.55
C GLU A 64 -12.09 5.26 -4.46
N LEU A 65 -12.38 6.55 -4.25
CA LEU A 65 -11.75 7.36 -3.22
C LEU A 65 -12.80 7.69 -2.17
N GLU A 66 -12.65 7.14 -0.98
CA GLU A 66 -13.49 7.44 0.18
C GLU A 66 -12.83 8.53 1.05
N GLY A 67 -13.62 9.51 1.49
CA GLY A 67 -13.14 10.58 2.38
C GLY A 67 -12.27 11.64 1.71
N VAL A 68 -12.29 11.74 0.39
CA VAL A 68 -11.51 12.74 -0.37
C VAL A 68 -11.96 14.18 -0.07
N GLU A 69 -13.24 14.35 0.26
CA GLU A 69 -13.83 15.61 0.70
C GLU A 69 -13.18 16.16 1.98
N CYS A 70 -12.66 15.28 2.86
CA CYS A 70 -11.90 15.69 4.04
C CYS A 70 -10.57 16.33 3.64
N LEU A 71 -9.93 15.82 2.59
CA LEU A 71 -8.70 16.37 2.05
C LEU A 71 -8.96 17.75 1.41
N ASP A 72 -10.04 17.88 0.63
CA ASP A 72 -10.45 19.17 0.04
C ASP A 72 -10.75 20.22 1.12
N ALA A 73 -11.51 19.85 2.16
CA ALA A 73 -11.82 20.74 3.27
C ALA A 73 -10.55 21.20 4.01
N ALA A 74 -9.62 20.29 4.27
CA ALA A 74 -8.35 20.61 4.93
C ALA A 74 -7.46 21.52 4.06
N LEU A 75 -7.43 21.30 2.75
CA LEU A 75 -6.73 22.19 1.80
C LEU A 75 -7.38 23.58 1.72
N GLY A 76 -8.71 23.66 1.83
CA GLY A 76 -9.47 24.90 1.85
C GLY A 76 -9.07 25.86 2.99
N CYS A 77 -8.48 25.35 4.07
CA CYS A 77 -7.93 26.17 5.15
C CYS A 77 -6.64 26.92 4.77
N GLY A 78 -6.04 26.65 3.60
CA GLY A 78 -4.89 27.40 3.08
C GLY A 78 -3.55 27.12 3.77
N ARG A 79 -3.45 26.09 4.61
CA ARG A 79 -2.24 25.75 5.40
C ARG A 79 -1.43 24.58 4.81
N GLY A 80 -1.91 23.98 3.72
CA GLY A 80 -1.40 22.70 3.22
C GLY A 80 -1.87 21.52 4.09
N VAL A 81 -1.61 20.30 3.63
CA VAL A 81 -2.02 19.06 4.30
C VAL A 81 -0.85 18.08 4.34
N VAL A 82 -0.65 17.44 5.49
CA VAL A 82 0.24 16.28 5.63
C VAL A 82 -0.63 15.03 5.60
N LEU A 83 -0.53 14.28 4.50
CA LEU A 83 -1.22 13.00 4.36
C LEU A 83 -0.31 11.87 4.87
N VAL A 84 -0.73 11.20 5.94
CA VAL A 84 -0.03 10.02 6.48
C VAL A 84 -0.64 8.77 5.86
N HIS A 85 0.18 7.95 5.21
CA HIS A 85 -0.25 6.66 4.69
C HIS A 85 0.72 5.55 5.08
N GLY A 86 0.20 4.36 5.35
CA GLY A 86 1.01 3.18 5.67
C GLY A 86 1.65 2.56 4.43
N HIS A 87 2.63 1.68 4.66
CA HIS A 87 3.15 0.74 3.66
C HIS A 87 2.15 -0.41 3.47
N PHE A 88 1.02 -0.11 2.84
CA PHE A 88 -0.09 -1.03 2.69
C PHE A 88 -0.60 -1.06 1.24
N GLY A 89 -0.77 -2.27 0.70
CA GLY A 89 -1.15 -2.45 -0.69
C GLY A 89 -0.12 -1.88 -1.67
N PRO A 90 -0.54 -1.50 -2.90
CA PRO A 90 0.34 -0.88 -3.88
C PRO A 90 0.69 0.55 -3.45
N VAL A 91 1.82 0.75 -2.76
CA VAL A 91 2.11 1.99 -1.99
C VAL A 91 2.18 3.26 -2.85
N HIS A 92 2.55 3.11 -4.12
CA HIS A 92 2.62 4.22 -5.07
C HIS A 92 1.28 4.56 -5.73
N MET A 93 0.27 3.69 -5.61
CA MET A 93 -1.03 3.89 -6.25
C MET A 93 -1.77 5.11 -5.66
N PRO A 94 -1.96 5.25 -4.33
CA PRO A 94 -2.70 6.37 -3.77
C PRO A 94 -2.10 7.73 -4.15
N LEU A 95 -0.77 7.83 -4.11
CA LEU A 95 -0.05 9.06 -4.47
C LEU A 95 -0.25 9.44 -5.95
N THR A 96 -0.18 8.45 -6.84
CA THR A 96 -0.37 8.68 -8.27
C THR A 96 -1.82 9.06 -8.57
N VAL A 97 -2.79 8.34 -7.98
CA VAL A 97 -4.22 8.62 -8.19
C VAL A 97 -4.58 10.01 -7.71
N LEU A 98 -4.17 10.40 -6.48
CA LEU A 98 -4.44 11.74 -5.97
C LEU A 98 -3.81 12.82 -6.87
N ALA A 99 -2.58 12.61 -7.34
CA ALA A 99 -1.95 13.54 -8.28
C ALA A 99 -2.76 13.69 -9.59
N ARG A 100 -3.29 12.59 -10.13
CA ARG A 100 -4.14 12.59 -11.34
C ARG A 100 -5.53 13.17 -11.10
N CYS A 101 -6.06 13.08 -9.89
CA CYS A 101 -7.27 13.77 -9.48
C CYS A 101 -7.08 15.29 -9.31
N GLY A 102 -5.87 15.82 -9.51
CA GLY A 102 -5.57 17.25 -9.50
C GLY A 102 -4.91 17.74 -8.20
N PHE A 103 -4.67 16.86 -7.22
CA PHE A 103 -3.99 17.24 -5.99
C PHE A 103 -2.49 17.47 -6.22
N LYS A 104 -1.94 18.54 -5.63
CA LYS A 104 -0.50 18.81 -5.68
C LYS A 104 0.23 17.98 -4.62
N ILE A 105 0.75 16.82 -5.02
CA ILE A 105 1.42 15.89 -4.12
C ILE A 105 2.94 16.12 -4.09
N LYS A 106 3.52 16.13 -2.89
CA LYS A 106 4.96 15.98 -2.66
C LYS A 106 5.17 14.90 -1.62
N GLN A 107 5.98 13.90 -1.95
CA GLN A 107 6.35 12.84 -1.01
C GLN A 107 7.67 13.20 -0.33
N LEU A 108 7.69 13.11 0.99
CA LEU A 108 8.92 13.14 1.77
C LEU A 108 9.35 11.70 2.01
N GLY A 109 10.57 11.37 1.60
CA GLY A 109 11.15 10.05 1.82
C GLY A 109 12.46 10.18 2.56
N LEU A 110 12.64 9.38 3.61
CA LEU A 110 13.96 9.07 4.15
C LEU A 110 14.39 7.74 3.53
N PRO A 111 15.30 7.72 2.54
CA PRO A 111 15.84 6.47 2.03
C PRO A 111 16.52 5.74 3.19
N SER A 112 15.94 4.62 3.61
CA SER A 112 16.43 3.82 4.71
C SER A 112 16.12 2.35 4.46
N ASP A 113 17.10 1.53 4.79
CA ASP A 113 17.01 0.07 4.75
C ASP A 113 16.38 -0.49 6.04
N GLN A 114 16.23 0.34 7.07
CA GLN A 114 15.67 -0.05 8.36
C GLN A 114 14.15 -0.25 8.25
N GLY A 115 13.69 -1.42 8.72
CA GLY A 115 12.26 -1.78 8.68
C GLY A 115 11.77 -2.23 7.31
N LEU A 116 12.63 -2.30 6.29
CA LEU A 116 12.25 -2.85 4.99
C LEU A 116 12.05 -4.36 5.08
N SER A 117 10.91 -4.80 4.53
CA SER A 117 10.70 -6.20 4.18
C SER A 117 11.58 -6.52 2.95
N TRP A 118 12.80 -7.00 3.21
CA TRP A 118 13.63 -7.63 2.18
C TRP A 118 12.93 -8.90 1.66
N VAL A 119 13.08 -9.14 0.35
CA VAL A 119 12.86 -10.46 -0.24
C VAL A 119 14.19 -11.18 -0.10
#